data_AF-A0A7W9KAY5-F1
#
_entry.id   AF-A0A7W9KAY5-F1
#
_cell.length_a   1.000
_cell.length_b   1.000
_cell.length_c   1.000
_cell.angle_alpha   90.00
_cell.angle_beta   90.00
_cell.angle_gamma   90.00
#
_symmetry.space_group_name_H-M   'P 1'
#
loop_
_entity.id
_entity.type
_entity.pdbx_description
1 polymer ?
#
loop_
_entity_poly.entity_id
_entity_poly.type
_entity_poly.pdbx_seq_one_letter_code
_entity_poly.pdbx_strand_id
1 'polypeptide(L)'
;MGQEGSLARRHDDAPGLPRGRSSLPADEVRAAQRQRLLTATVAAVAAAGFHSITVADIVRGARVSRAAFYAHFRDKEDCFLAATAYGGNLLVDAVVGATRALPPDSAPEEILRAACRAFLRFLADEPAFARVFYIDMPAAGAGAVNRMDAAQHRFAELNRTWHRHALTHHPEWPTVPYDAYLALAGATTELVSVRVRHNRAAELPELEDTLVALHLAVLAGRRWPASAKPNAT
;
A
#
# COMPACT_ATOMS: atom_id res chain seq x y z
N MET A 1 -6.86 -18.90 -13.70
CA MET A 1 -6.69 -17.48 -14.06
C MET A 1 -6.95 -16.71 -12.78
N GLY A 2 -5.90 -16.41 -11.99
CA GLY A 2 -6.07 -15.78 -10.68
C GLY A 2 -6.65 -14.38 -10.85
N GLN A 3 -7.60 -13.99 -10.00
CA GLN A 3 -8.09 -12.61 -9.97
C GLN A 3 -6.89 -11.68 -9.75
N GLU A 4 -6.56 -10.84 -10.73
CA GLU A 4 -5.44 -9.89 -10.64
C GLU A 4 -5.70 -8.75 -9.62
N GLY A 5 -6.89 -8.71 -9.04
CA GLY A 5 -7.35 -7.63 -8.15
C GLY A 5 -7.96 -6.46 -8.94
N SER A 6 -8.69 -5.59 -8.23
CA SER A 6 -9.31 -4.41 -8.84
C SER A 6 -8.28 -3.37 -9.29
N LEU A 7 -7.11 -3.33 -8.66
CA LEU A 7 -6.02 -2.40 -8.95
C LEU A 7 -5.24 -2.73 -10.20
N ALA A 8 -5.37 -3.94 -10.75
CA ALA A 8 -4.75 -4.34 -12.02
C ALA A 8 -5.80 -4.56 -13.12
N ARG A 9 -6.98 -3.95 -12.99
CA ARG A 9 -8.02 -4.09 -14.02
C ARG A 9 -7.57 -3.48 -15.34
N ARG A 10 -7.55 -4.31 -16.39
CA ARG A 10 -7.45 -3.87 -17.78
C ARG A 10 -8.84 -3.57 -18.34
N HIS A 11 -8.91 -2.61 -19.24
CA HIS A 11 -10.14 -2.19 -19.91
C HIS A 11 -10.18 -2.62 -21.37
N ASP A 12 -9.39 -3.63 -21.75
CA ASP A 12 -9.24 -4.06 -23.15
C ASP A 12 -10.60 -4.35 -23.81
N ASP A 13 -11.56 -4.95 -23.13
CA ASP A 13 -12.88 -5.26 -23.72
C ASP A 13 -13.97 -4.23 -23.39
N ALA A 14 -13.64 -3.19 -22.62
CA ALA A 14 -14.60 -2.16 -22.26
C ALA A 14 -14.72 -1.11 -23.38
N PRO A 15 -15.93 -0.56 -23.64
CA PRO A 15 -16.04 0.58 -24.52
C PRO A 15 -15.19 1.76 -24.01
N GLY A 16 -14.65 2.52 -24.97
CA GLY A 16 -14.00 3.79 -24.68
C GLY A 16 -14.95 4.71 -23.91
N LEU A 17 -14.42 5.63 -23.10
CA LEU A 17 -15.27 6.56 -22.36
C LEU A 17 -16.13 7.40 -23.33
N PRO A 18 -17.41 7.66 -23.01
CA PRO A 18 -18.33 8.35 -23.90
C PRO A 18 -17.79 9.70 -24.37
N ARG A 19 -18.07 10.05 -25.64
CA ARG A 19 -17.76 11.37 -26.23
C ARG A 19 -19.05 12.00 -26.74
N GLY A 20 -19.31 13.27 -26.43
CA GLY A 20 -20.41 14.04 -27.04
C GLY A 20 -21.33 14.75 -26.03
N ARG A 21 -22.39 15.39 -26.54
CA ARG A 21 -23.29 16.32 -25.79
C ARG A 21 -24.09 15.68 -24.64
N SER A 22 -24.13 14.35 -24.56
CA SER A 22 -24.74 13.57 -23.48
C SER A 22 -23.71 12.81 -22.63
N SER A 23 -22.43 13.22 -22.67
CA SER A 23 -21.38 12.60 -21.87
C SER A 23 -21.47 13.01 -20.41
N LEU A 24 -20.89 12.17 -19.54
CA LEU A 24 -20.57 12.53 -18.16
C LEU A 24 -19.92 13.93 -18.10
N PRO A 25 -20.08 14.67 -16.99
CA PRO A 25 -19.34 15.90 -16.75
C PRO A 25 -17.86 15.71 -17.06
N ALA A 26 -17.22 16.74 -17.65
CA ALA A 26 -15.83 16.64 -18.08
C ALA A 26 -14.88 16.18 -16.95
N ASP A 27 -15.22 16.51 -15.70
CA ASP A 27 -14.45 16.16 -14.51
C ASP A 27 -14.54 14.67 -14.18
N GLU A 28 -15.75 14.08 -14.32
CA GLU A 28 -15.97 12.64 -14.15
C GLU A 28 -15.26 11.84 -15.23
N VAL A 29 -15.27 12.33 -16.48
CA VAL A 29 -14.50 11.70 -17.58
C VAL A 29 -13.01 11.73 -17.27
N ARG A 30 -12.47 12.86 -16.80
CA ARG A 30 -11.05 12.98 -16.42
C ARG A 30 -10.70 12.07 -15.24
N ALA A 31 -11.55 11.97 -14.23
CA ALA A 31 -11.34 11.06 -13.10
C ALA A 31 -11.35 9.59 -13.54
N ALA A 32 -12.31 9.20 -14.39
CA ALA A 32 -12.38 7.85 -14.95
C ALA A 32 -11.16 7.52 -15.82
N GLN A 33 -10.72 8.45 -16.68
CA GLN A 33 -9.49 8.29 -17.48
C GLN A 33 -8.28 8.07 -16.59
N ARG A 34 -8.11 8.91 -15.57
CA ARG A 34 -7.04 8.77 -14.59
C ARG A 34 -7.06 7.40 -13.93
N GLN A 35 -8.20 6.96 -13.39
CA GLN A 35 -8.30 5.66 -12.73
C GLN A 35 -7.99 4.48 -13.67
N ARG A 36 -8.46 4.52 -14.92
CA ARG A 36 -8.12 3.51 -15.94
C ARG A 36 -6.62 3.46 -16.24
N LEU A 37 -5.96 4.63 -16.30
CA LEU A 37 -4.51 4.72 -16.49
C LEU A 37 -3.74 4.11 -15.32
N LEU A 38 -4.14 4.40 -14.09
CA LEU A 38 -3.49 3.86 -12.89
C LEU A 38 -3.61 2.34 -12.84
N THR A 39 -4.80 1.80 -13.04
CA THR A 39 -5.06 0.34 -12.99
C THR A 39 -4.39 -0.42 -14.13
N ALA A 40 -4.43 0.12 -15.35
CA ALA A 40 -3.71 -0.45 -16.48
C ALA A 40 -2.18 -0.43 -16.29
N THR A 41 -1.65 0.57 -15.58
CA THR A 41 -0.22 0.64 -15.26
C THR A 41 0.18 -0.50 -14.32
N VAL A 42 -0.58 -0.73 -13.24
CA VAL A 42 -0.32 -1.86 -12.33
C VAL A 42 -0.37 -3.18 -13.10
N ALA A 43 -1.38 -3.39 -13.94
CA ALA A 43 -1.52 -4.60 -14.75
C ALA A 43 -0.32 -4.82 -15.70
N ALA A 44 0.10 -3.77 -16.41
CA ALA A 44 1.21 -3.84 -17.35
C ALA A 44 2.54 -4.14 -16.64
N VAL A 45 2.80 -3.47 -15.51
CA VAL A 45 4.02 -3.70 -14.71
C VAL A 45 4.01 -5.10 -14.09
N ALA A 46 2.89 -5.55 -13.52
CA ALA A 46 2.80 -6.89 -12.94
C ALA A 46 3.09 -7.99 -13.97
N ALA A 47 2.69 -7.79 -15.23
CA ALA A 47 2.88 -8.74 -16.31
C ALA A 47 4.30 -8.75 -16.91
N ALA A 48 4.92 -7.59 -17.09
CA ALA A 48 6.16 -7.46 -17.88
C ALA A 48 7.34 -6.78 -17.15
N GLY A 49 7.11 -6.23 -15.97
CA GLY A 49 8.05 -5.40 -15.23
C GLY A 49 8.08 -3.95 -15.71
N PHE A 50 8.51 -3.03 -14.85
CA PHE A 50 8.43 -1.58 -15.09
C PHE A 50 9.29 -1.11 -16.28
N HIS A 51 10.49 -1.66 -16.43
CA HIS A 51 11.41 -1.27 -17.49
C HIS A 51 10.92 -1.70 -18.88
N SER A 52 10.23 -2.83 -18.98
CA SER A 52 9.77 -3.42 -20.23
C SER A 52 8.56 -2.75 -20.84
N ILE A 53 7.76 -2.01 -20.05
CA ILE A 53 6.52 -1.40 -20.54
C ILE A 53 6.71 0.00 -21.12
N THR A 54 5.82 0.39 -22.03
CA THR A 54 5.78 1.72 -22.66
C THR A 54 4.48 2.47 -22.35
N VAL A 55 4.44 3.78 -22.62
CA VAL A 55 3.19 4.56 -22.58
C VAL A 55 2.13 3.95 -23.52
N ALA A 56 2.54 3.38 -24.65
CA ALA A 56 1.62 2.73 -25.59
C ALA A 56 0.92 1.50 -24.97
N ASP A 57 1.63 0.73 -24.15
CA ASP A 57 1.05 -0.41 -23.43
C ASP A 57 0.01 0.02 -22.39
N ILE A 58 0.31 1.08 -21.64
CA ILE A 58 -0.58 1.64 -20.62
C ILE A 58 -1.87 2.16 -21.27
N VAL A 59 -1.77 3.00 -22.30
CA VAL A 59 -2.96 3.61 -22.91
C VAL A 59 -3.82 2.58 -23.65
N ARG A 60 -3.21 1.53 -24.20
CA ARG A 60 -3.90 0.37 -24.77
C ARG A 60 -4.73 -0.34 -23.69
N GLY A 61 -4.11 -0.70 -22.57
CA GLY A 61 -4.78 -1.35 -21.45
C GLY A 61 -5.86 -0.49 -20.79
N ALA A 62 -5.68 0.84 -20.77
CA ALA A 62 -6.63 1.79 -20.19
C ALA A 62 -7.77 2.17 -21.15
N ARG A 63 -7.66 1.85 -22.45
CA ARG A 63 -8.55 2.35 -23.52
C ARG A 63 -8.72 3.88 -23.50
N VAL A 64 -7.61 4.59 -23.36
CA VAL A 64 -7.55 6.06 -23.47
C VAL A 64 -6.61 6.48 -24.60
N SER A 65 -6.69 7.74 -25.06
CA SER A 65 -5.75 8.24 -26.07
C SER A 65 -4.40 8.59 -25.45
N ARG A 66 -3.34 8.59 -26.27
CA ARG A 66 -2.02 9.10 -25.87
C ARG A 66 -2.09 10.57 -25.44
N ALA A 67 -2.92 11.38 -26.08
CA ALA A 67 -3.16 12.76 -25.67
C ALA A 67 -3.79 12.85 -24.27
N ALA A 68 -4.74 11.97 -23.94
CA ALA A 68 -5.34 11.91 -22.59
C ALA A 68 -4.32 11.45 -21.53
N PHE A 69 -3.40 10.54 -21.86
CA PHE A 69 -2.29 10.19 -20.96
C PHE A 69 -1.47 11.41 -20.58
N TYR A 70 -1.00 12.18 -21.58
CA TYR A 70 -0.16 13.34 -21.33
C TYR A 70 -0.92 14.53 -20.70
N ALA A 71 -2.25 14.51 -20.70
CA ALA A 71 -3.05 15.44 -19.91
C ALA A 71 -3.02 15.12 -18.40
N HIS A 72 -2.64 13.91 -18.01
CA HIS A 72 -2.59 13.46 -16.61
C HIS A 72 -1.19 13.20 -16.06
N PHE A 73 -0.25 12.80 -16.92
CA PHE A 73 1.07 12.35 -16.51
C PHE A 73 2.14 12.81 -17.50
N ARG A 74 3.31 13.17 -16.98
CA ARG A 74 4.44 13.61 -17.81
C ARG A 74 5.07 12.45 -18.59
N ASP A 75 5.17 11.29 -17.95
CA ASP A 75 5.79 10.08 -18.49
C ASP A 75 5.27 8.83 -17.77
N LYS A 76 5.83 7.65 -18.12
CA LYS A 76 5.44 6.38 -17.51
C LYS A 76 5.82 6.28 -16.02
N GLU A 77 6.88 6.96 -15.59
CA GLU A 77 7.34 6.92 -14.20
C GLU A 77 6.39 7.71 -13.31
N ASP A 78 5.98 8.91 -13.74
CA ASP A 78 4.97 9.73 -13.08
C ASP A 78 3.63 8.98 -12.93
N CYS A 79 3.21 8.27 -13.98
CA CYS A 79 2.02 7.42 -13.94
C CYS A 79 2.18 6.24 -12.96
N PHE A 80 3.34 5.59 -12.96
CA PHE A 80 3.67 4.48 -12.06
C PHE A 80 3.70 4.89 -10.58
N LEU A 81 4.37 5.99 -10.26
CA LEU A 81 4.42 6.52 -8.89
C LEU A 81 3.02 6.95 -8.42
N ALA A 82 2.20 7.51 -9.30
CA ALA A 82 0.81 7.81 -8.99
C ALA A 82 -0.05 6.56 -8.78
N ALA A 83 0.16 5.49 -9.57
CA ALA A 83 -0.60 4.25 -9.46
C ALA A 83 -0.31 3.53 -8.14
N THR A 84 0.96 3.49 -7.77
CA THR A 84 1.40 2.91 -6.50
C THR A 84 0.95 3.74 -5.31
N ALA A 85 0.93 5.07 -5.43
CA ALA A 85 0.38 5.95 -4.41
C ALA A 85 -1.14 5.77 -4.23
N TYR A 86 -1.87 5.59 -5.32
CA TYR A 86 -3.31 5.32 -5.28
C TYR A 86 -3.62 4.00 -4.55
N GLY A 87 -2.96 2.90 -4.92
CA GLY A 87 -3.13 1.62 -4.22
C GLY A 87 -2.71 1.69 -2.75
N GLY A 88 -1.61 2.39 -2.44
CA GLY A 88 -1.17 2.60 -1.06
C GLY A 88 -2.17 3.42 -0.22
N ASN A 89 -2.87 4.38 -0.82
CA ASN A 89 -3.92 5.12 -0.12
C ASN A 89 -5.14 4.24 0.17
N LEU A 90 -5.57 3.42 -0.79
CA LEU A 90 -6.68 2.48 -0.60
C LEU A 90 -6.37 1.43 0.48
N LEU A 91 -5.13 0.96 0.55
CA LEU A 91 -4.66 0.09 1.63
C LEU A 91 -4.80 0.77 3.00
N VAL A 92 -4.38 2.02 3.12
CA VAL A 92 -4.51 2.77 4.38
C VAL A 92 -5.97 3.01 4.72
N ASP A 93 -6.80 3.35 3.75
CA ASP A 93 -8.25 3.53 3.95
C ASP A 93 -8.91 2.23 4.42
N ALA A 94 -8.50 1.07 3.89
CA ALA A 94 -8.99 -0.24 4.33
C ALA A 94 -8.60 -0.54 5.79
N VAL A 95 -7.36 -0.26 6.18
CA VAL A 95 -6.88 -0.43 7.57
C VAL A 95 -7.59 0.52 8.53
N VAL A 96 -7.71 1.80 8.17
CA VAL A 96 -8.41 2.81 9.00
C VAL A 96 -9.91 2.48 9.09
N GLY A 97 -10.53 2.06 7.99
CA GLY A 97 -11.93 1.62 7.97
C GLY A 97 -12.18 0.43 8.89
N ALA A 98 -11.32 -0.60 8.82
CA ALA A 98 -11.44 -1.80 9.64
C ALA A 98 -11.31 -1.50 11.14
N THR A 99 -10.37 -0.62 11.52
CA THR A 99 -10.18 -0.21 12.91
C THR A 99 -11.30 0.68 13.44
N ARG A 100 -11.85 1.60 12.62
CA ARG A 100 -12.98 2.46 12.99
C ARG A 100 -14.31 1.72 13.12
N ALA A 101 -14.45 0.57 12.47
CA ALA A 101 -15.65 -0.25 12.56
C ALA A 101 -15.76 -1.01 13.88
N LEU A 102 -14.68 -1.07 14.67
CA LEU A 102 -14.70 -1.69 15.99
C LEU A 102 -15.41 -0.81 17.03
N PRO A 103 -15.99 -1.41 18.08
CA PRO A 103 -16.50 -0.66 19.23
C PRO A 103 -15.45 0.29 19.82
N PRO A 104 -15.84 1.48 20.32
CA PRO A 104 -14.90 2.45 20.90
C PRO A 104 -14.02 1.89 22.02
N ASP A 105 -14.54 0.96 22.81
CA ASP A 105 -13.86 0.36 23.97
C ASP A 105 -13.15 -0.97 23.64
N SER A 106 -12.90 -1.25 22.36
CA SER A 106 -12.20 -2.48 21.94
C SER A 106 -10.78 -2.52 22.50
N ALA A 107 -10.32 -3.72 22.85
CA ALA A 107 -8.98 -3.89 23.40
C ALA A 107 -7.90 -3.51 22.36
N PRO A 108 -6.74 -2.96 22.77
CA PRO A 108 -5.70 -2.58 21.81
C PRO A 108 -5.23 -3.71 20.89
N GLU A 109 -5.18 -4.95 21.40
CA GLU A 109 -4.87 -6.13 20.57
C GLU A 109 -5.94 -6.37 19.49
N GLU A 110 -7.23 -6.18 19.79
CA GLU A 110 -8.30 -6.35 18.81
C GLU A 110 -8.19 -5.32 17.68
N ILE A 111 -7.86 -4.07 18.04
CA ILE A 111 -7.61 -2.98 17.08
C ILE A 111 -6.40 -3.31 16.19
N LEU A 112 -5.29 -3.75 16.80
CA LEU A 112 -4.09 -4.16 16.07
C LEU A 112 -4.36 -5.34 15.13
N ARG A 113 -5.08 -6.36 15.62
CA ARG A 113 -5.46 -7.54 14.84
C ARG A 113 -6.34 -7.17 13.66
N ALA A 114 -7.33 -6.28 13.85
CA ALA A 114 -8.15 -5.77 12.75
C ALA A 114 -7.32 -5.01 11.70
N ALA A 115 -6.35 -4.19 12.14
CA ALA A 115 -5.43 -3.49 11.24
C ALA A 115 -4.55 -4.46 10.43
N CYS A 116 -3.89 -5.42 11.09
CA CYS A 116 -3.06 -6.44 10.44
C CYS A 116 -3.89 -7.28 9.46
N ARG A 117 -5.09 -7.71 9.85
CA ARG A 117 -6.00 -8.48 9.00
C ARG A 117 -6.39 -7.70 7.75
N ALA A 118 -6.79 -6.44 7.89
CA ALA A 118 -7.18 -5.59 6.76
C ALA A 118 -6.02 -5.38 5.79
N PHE A 119 -4.82 -5.11 6.33
CA PHE A 119 -3.58 -4.98 5.55
C PHE A 119 -3.27 -6.26 4.75
N LEU A 120 -3.25 -7.41 5.40
CA LEU A 120 -2.90 -8.68 4.75
C LEU A 120 -3.94 -9.12 3.72
N ARG A 121 -5.24 -8.96 4.03
CA ARG A 121 -6.33 -9.28 3.10
C ARG A 121 -6.29 -8.39 1.87
N PHE A 122 -6.09 -7.09 2.04
CA PHE A 122 -5.98 -6.17 0.90
C PHE A 122 -4.88 -6.60 -0.07
N LEU A 123 -3.71 -6.97 0.44
CA LEU A 123 -2.61 -7.43 -0.42
C LEU A 123 -2.87 -8.80 -1.06
N ALA A 124 -3.60 -9.69 -0.38
CA ALA A 124 -4.01 -10.98 -0.91
C ALA A 124 -5.06 -10.84 -2.03
N ASP A 125 -5.99 -9.89 -1.87
CA ASP A 125 -7.04 -9.57 -2.84
C ASP A 125 -6.50 -8.77 -4.04
N GLU A 126 -5.37 -8.08 -3.87
CA GLU A 126 -4.70 -7.27 -4.89
C GLU A 126 -3.27 -7.78 -5.20
N PRO A 127 -3.10 -9.04 -5.66
CA PRO A 127 -1.78 -9.67 -5.76
C PRO A 127 -0.87 -9.02 -6.81
N ALA A 128 -1.44 -8.46 -7.89
CA ALA A 128 -0.69 -7.72 -8.89
C ALA A 128 -0.15 -6.39 -8.33
N PHE A 129 -0.95 -5.68 -7.53
CA PHE A 129 -0.49 -4.50 -6.82
C PHE A 129 0.60 -4.85 -5.79
N ALA A 130 0.41 -5.92 -5.02
CA ALA A 130 1.42 -6.38 -4.06
C ALA A 130 2.76 -6.68 -4.74
N ARG A 131 2.74 -7.38 -5.88
CA ARG A 131 3.94 -7.62 -6.71
C ARG A 131 4.59 -6.30 -7.15
N VAL A 132 3.80 -5.42 -7.75
CA VAL A 132 4.28 -4.12 -8.23
C VAL A 132 4.94 -3.32 -7.10
N PHE A 133 4.32 -3.30 -5.92
CA PHE A 133 4.78 -2.52 -4.78
C PHE A 133 6.04 -3.09 -4.13
N TYR A 134 6.12 -4.41 -3.93
CA TYR A 134 7.21 -5.04 -3.18
C TYR A 134 8.36 -5.57 -4.05
N ILE A 135 8.14 -5.79 -5.36
CA ILE A 135 9.13 -6.39 -6.27
C ILE A 135 9.57 -5.41 -7.36
N ASP A 136 8.63 -4.77 -8.06
CA ASP A 136 8.96 -3.92 -9.20
C ASP A 136 9.37 -2.49 -8.81
N MET A 137 8.72 -1.90 -7.79
CA MET A 137 9.01 -0.54 -7.32
C MET A 137 10.48 -0.35 -6.89
N PRO A 138 11.13 -1.24 -6.12
CA PRO A 138 12.54 -1.07 -5.76
C PRO A 138 13.47 -0.94 -6.97
N ALA A 139 13.10 -1.53 -8.12
CA ALA A 139 13.89 -1.52 -9.34
C ALA A 139 13.60 -0.30 -10.25
N ALA A 140 12.61 0.55 -9.92
CA ALA A 140 12.10 1.58 -10.83
C ALA A 140 12.89 2.91 -10.81
N GLY A 141 13.85 3.09 -9.90
CA GLY A 141 14.75 4.27 -9.85
C GLY A 141 14.62 5.10 -8.56
N ALA A 142 15.29 6.27 -8.52
CA ALA A 142 15.43 7.08 -7.30
C ALA A 142 14.08 7.61 -6.76
N GLY A 143 13.14 7.98 -7.63
CA GLY A 143 11.79 8.40 -7.22
C GLY A 143 11.03 7.28 -6.50
N ALA A 144 11.26 6.04 -6.90
CA ALA A 144 10.63 4.87 -6.28
C ALA A 144 11.24 4.54 -4.91
N VAL A 145 12.56 4.70 -4.73
CA VAL A 145 13.22 4.56 -3.42
C VAL A 145 12.63 5.53 -2.41
N ASN A 146 12.51 6.83 -2.77
CA ASN A 146 11.89 7.83 -1.90
C ASN A 146 10.43 7.49 -1.57
N ARG A 147 9.71 6.90 -2.53
CA ARG A 147 8.31 6.50 -2.34
C ARG A 147 8.18 5.33 -1.37
N MET A 148 9.09 4.36 -1.43
CA MET A 148 9.15 3.23 -0.50
C MET A 148 9.49 3.70 0.91
N ASP A 149 10.49 4.58 1.04
CA ASP A 149 10.87 5.18 2.31
C ASP A 149 9.69 5.91 2.97
N ALA A 150 9.00 6.76 2.20
CA ALA A 150 7.77 7.42 2.66
C ALA A 150 6.67 6.43 3.07
N ALA A 151 6.56 5.27 2.41
CA ALA A 151 5.59 4.24 2.78
C ALA A 151 5.98 3.54 4.09
N GLN A 152 7.26 3.25 4.32
CA GLN A 152 7.75 2.70 5.59
C GLN A 152 7.52 3.66 6.75
N HIS A 153 7.83 4.95 6.55
CA HIS A 153 7.53 5.98 7.55
C HIS A 153 6.04 6.12 7.85
N ARG A 154 5.17 6.01 6.83
CA ARG A 154 3.71 6.02 7.04
C ARG A 154 3.24 4.81 7.84
N PHE A 155 3.78 3.62 7.58
CA PHE A 155 3.49 2.42 8.38
C PHE A 155 3.95 2.59 9.84
N ALA A 156 5.15 3.14 10.04
CA ALA A 156 5.69 3.40 11.37
C ALA A 156 4.80 4.39 12.15
N GLU A 157 4.33 5.47 11.52
CA GLU A 157 3.44 6.46 12.16
C GLU A 157 2.04 5.92 12.48
N LEU A 158 1.49 5.01 11.65
CA LEU A 158 0.24 4.31 11.99
C LEU A 158 0.40 3.48 13.27
N ASN A 159 1.49 2.71 13.37
CA ASN A 159 1.79 1.91 14.56
C ASN A 159 2.09 2.77 15.79
N ARG A 160 2.82 3.88 15.61
CA ARG A 160 3.06 4.85 16.68
C ARG A 160 1.76 5.47 17.20
N THR A 161 0.83 5.81 16.29
CA THR A 161 -0.46 6.37 16.66
C THR A 161 -1.29 5.37 17.45
N TRP A 162 -1.39 4.12 16.98
CA TRP A 162 -2.04 3.03 17.71
C TRP A 162 -1.39 2.81 19.08
N HIS A 163 -0.07 2.73 19.15
CA HIS A 163 0.65 2.48 20.40
C HIS A 163 0.46 3.60 21.42
N ARG A 164 0.52 4.87 20.99
CA ARG A 164 0.24 6.02 21.85
C ARG A 164 -1.18 5.97 22.43
N HIS A 165 -2.15 5.54 21.63
CA HIS A 165 -3.51 5.35 22.12
C HIS A 165 -3.58 4.20 23.13
N ALA A 166 -2.95 3.05 22.83
CA ALA A 166 -2.91 1.89 23.72
C ALA A 166 -2.30 2.22 25.09
N LEU A 167 -1.23 3.04 25.14
CA LEU A 167 -0.60 3.50 26.39
C LEU A 167 -1.54 4.29 27.32
N THR A 168 -2.65 4.85 26.82
CA THR A 168 -3.64 5.52 27.66
C THR A 168 -4.47 4.55 28.50
N HIS A 169 -4.53 3.27 28.10
CA HIS A 169 -5.24 2.20 28.80
C HIS A 169 -4.27 1.17 29.41
N HIS A 170 -3.03 1.11 28.88
CA HIS A 170 -1.96 0.22 29.30
C HIS A 170 -0.68 1.01 29.64
N PRO A 171 -0.68 1.79 30.73
CA PRO A 171 0.49 2.60 31.13
C PRO A 171 1.70 1.75 31.53
N GLU A 172 1.52 0.45 31.75
CA GLU A 172 2.60 -0.50 32.04
C GLU A 172 3.43 -0.89 30.81
N TRP A 173 2.89 -0.70 29.59
CA TRP A 173 3.62 -0.95 28.34
C TRP A 173 4.76 0.05 28.15
N PRO A 174 5.86 -0.35 27.51
CA PRO A 174 7.01 0.53 27.36
C PRO A 174 6.79 1.60 26.28
N THR A 175 7.35 2.79 26.49
CA THR A 175 7.63 3.68 25.36
C THR A 175 8.82 3.13 24.58
N VAL A 176 8.78 3.26 23.26
CA VAL A 176 9.84 2.76 22.35
C VAL A 176 10.37 3.90 21.47
N PRO A 177 11.66 3.86 21.07
CA PRO A 177 12.22 4.83 20.13
C PRO A 177 11.54 4.72 18.76
N TYR A 178 11.63 5.77 17.94
CA TYR A 178 11.01 5.78 16.62
C TYR A 178 11.49 4.63 15.72
N ASP A 179 12.79 4.31 15.83
CA ASP A 179 13.44 3.23 15.09
C ASP A 179 12.81 1.85 15.34
N ALA A 180 12.14 1.63 16.47
CA ALA A 180 11.39 0.39 16.72
C ALA A 180 10.19 0.25 15.77
N TYR A 181 9.48 1.36 15.46
CA TYR A 181 8.39 1.34 14.50
C TYR A 181 8.89 1.18 13.06
N LEU A 182 10.05 1.76 12.72
CA LEU A 182 10.71 1.52 11.43
C LEU A 182 11.17 0.07 11.30
N ALA A 183 11.72 -0.53 12.37
CA ALA A 183 12.10 -1.94 12.40
C ALA A 183 10.88 -2.85 12.18
N LEU A 184 9.73 -2.55 12.80
CA LEU A 184 8.47 -3.26 12.53
C LEU A 184 8.02 -3.13 11.07
N ALA A 185 8.16 -1.95 10.47
CA ALA A 185 7.87 -1.74 9.06
C ALA A 185 8.77 -2.61 8.16
N GLY A 186 10.07 -2.67 8.48
CA GLY A 186 11.04 -3.51 7.77
C GLY A 186 10.74 -5.00 7.90
N ALA A 187 10.50 -5.50 9.12
CA ALA A 187 10.17 -6.90 9.35
C ALA A 187 8.86 -7.32 8.67
N THR A 188 7.84 -6.47 8.73
CA THR A 188 6.57 -6.68 8.02
C THR A 188 6.79 -6.70 6.50
N THR A 189 7.58 -5.74 5.98
CA THR A 189 7.94 -5.66 4.56
C THR A 189 8.60 -6.95 4.09
N GLU A 190 9.55 -7.51 4.84
CA GLU A 190 10.24 -8.74 4.47
C GLU A 190 9.29 -9.95 4.45
N LEU A 191 8.48 -10.14 5.50
CA LEU A 191 7.53 -11.25 5.58
C LEU A 191 6.52 -11.27 4.42
N VAL A 192 6.05 -10.08 4.03
CA VAL A 192 5.15 -9.90 2.88
C VAL A 192 5.90 -10.12 1.57
N SER A 193 7.06 -9.49 1.40
CA SER A 193 7.86 -9.52 0.16
C SER A 193 8.28 -10.95 -0.20
N VAL A 194 8.66 -11.77 0.78
CA VAL A 194 9.01 -13.18 0.55
C VAL A 194 7.83 -13.95 -0.05
N ARG A 195 6.62 -13.82 0.52
CA ARG A 195 5.42 -14.49 -0.02
C ARG A 195 5.07 -13.99 -1.41
N VAL A 196 5.08 -12.67 -1.62
CA VAL A 196 4.81 -12.06 -2.92
C VAL A 196 5.81 -12.52 -3.98
N ARG A 197 7.11 -12.54 -3.66
CA ARG A 197 8.18 -12.99 -4.57
C ARG A 197 8.00 -14.44 -5.03
N HIS A 198 7.46 -15.29 -4.18
CA HIS A 198 7.16 -16.68 -4.49
C HIS A 198 5.75 -16.90 -5.07
N ASN A 199 5.05 -15.83 -5.49
CA ASN A 199 3.66 -15.86 -5.99
C ASN A 199 2.65 -16.46 -5.00
N ARG A 200 2.89 -16.28 -3.70
CA ARG A 200 2.05 -16.76 -2.59
C ARG A 200 1.35 -15.62 -1.87
N ALA A 201 0.93 -14.60 -2.61
CA ALA A 201 0.20 -13.45 -2.05
C ALA A 201 -1.14 -13.88 -1.42
N ALA A 202 -1.79 -14.93 -1.92
CA ALA A 202 -3.00 -15.49 -1.34
C ALA A 202 -2.81 -16.07 0.07
N GLU A 203 -1.57 -16.43 0.44
CA GLU A 203 -1.19 -16.95 1.77
C GLU A 203 -0.82 -15.83 2.75
N LEU A 204 -0.87 -14.56 2.34
CA LEU A 204 -0.60 -13.42 3.23
C LEU A 204 -1.49 -13.39 4.49
N PRO A 205 -2.79 -13.73 4.44
CA PRO A 205 -3.63 -13.73 5.65
C PRO A 205 -3.11 -14.67 6.76
N GLU A 206 -2.32 -15.70 6.43
CA GLU A 206 -1.70 -16.60 7.40
C GLU A 206 -0.64 -15.90 8.28
N LEU A 207 -0.19 -14.71 7.89
CA LEU A 207 0.72 -13.90 8.69
C LEU A 207 0.05 -13.16 9.85
N GLU A 208 -1.29 -13.19 9.98
CA GLU A 208 -2.01 -12.38 10.97
C GLU A 208 -1.47 -12.58 12.39
N ASP A 209 -1.42 -13.82 12.87
CA ASP A 209 -0.94 -14.13 14.23
C ASP A 209 0.54 -13.78 14.40
N THR A 210 1.36 -13.99 13.37
CA THR A 210 2.79 -13.65 13.39
C THR A 210 2.98 -12.14 13.52
N LEU A 211 2.25 -11.34 12.74
CA LEU A 211 2.36 -9.88 12.80
C LEU A 211 1.82 -9.34 14.12
N VAL A 212 0.67 -9.82 14.61
CA VAL A 212 0.14 -9.38 15.91
C VAL A 212 1.12 -9.70 17.04
N ALA A 213 1.63 -10.93 17.09
CA ALA A 213 2.61 -11.34 18.10
C ALA A 213 3.90 -10.51 18.02
N LEU A 214 4.42 -10.24 16.82
CA LEU A 214 5.61 -9.42 16.62
C LEU A 214 5.40 -7.98 17.11
N HIS A 215 4.27 -7.35 16.76
CA HIS A 215 3.95 -5.99 17.20
C HIS A 215 3.81 -5.92 18.73
N LEU A 216 3.09 -6.85 19.36
CA LEU A 216 2.95 -6.89 20.81
C LEU A 216 4.28 -7.20 21.51
N ALA A 217 5.12 -8.08 20.97
CA ALA A 217 6.44 -8.36 21.54
C ALA A 217 7.34 -7.11 21.56
N VAL A 218 7.27 -6.28 20.53
CA VAL A 218 8.06 -5.04 20.41
C VAL A 218 7.45 -3.89 21.21
N LEU A 219 6.12 -3.74 21.19
CA LEU A 219 5.42 -2.54 21.69
C LEU A 219 4.80 -2.73 23.08
N ALA A 220 4.45 -3.96 23.47
CA ALA A 220 3.87 -4.30 24.77
C ALA A 220 4.80 -5.19 25.62
N GLY A 221 5.93 -5.64 25.06
CA GLY A 221 6.89 -6.53 25.70
C GLY A 221 7.78 -5.87 26.76
N ARG A 222 8.97 -6.43 26.99
CA ARG A 222 9.91 -5.94 28.01
C ARG A 222 10.30 -4.47 27.75
N ARG A 223 10.55 -3.73 28.84
CA ARG A 223 11.00 -2.35 28.78
C ARG A 223 12.29 -2.20 27.96
N TRP A 224 12.25 -1.35 26.94
CA TRP A 224 13.45 -0.90 26.25
C TRP A 224 14.31 -0.11 27.25
N PRO A 225 15.64 -0.34 27.32
CA PRO A 225 16.50 0.54 28.11
C PRO A 225 16.33 1.97 27.57
N ALA A 226 16.05 2.92 28.47
CA ALA A 226 15.90 4.31 28.08
C ALA A 226 17.17 4.77 27.36
N SER A 227 17.03 5.34 26.16
CA SER A 227 18.15 5.92 25.43
C SER A 227 18.87 6.91 26.33
N ALA A 228 20.13 6.63 26.67
CA ALA A 228 20.96 7.55 27.44
C ALA A 228 20.95 8.90 26.71
N LYS A 229 20.55 9.96 27.41
CA LYS A 229 20.69 11.32 26.88
C LYS A 229 22.16 11.53 26.50
N PRO A 230 22.48 12.19 25.36
CA PRO A 230 23.85 12.58 25.09
C PRO A 230 24.30 13.47 26.25
N ASN A 231 25.40 13.10 26.91
CA ASN A 231 26.04 13.96 27.90
C ASN A 231 26.39 15.27 27.19
N ALA A 232 25.72 16.36 27.56
CA ALA A 232 26.17 17.70 27.23
C ALA A 232 27.54 17.88 27.90
N THR A 233 28.57 18.09 27.08
CA THR A 233 29.91 18.50 27.52
C THR A 233 30.11 19.95 27.09
#